data_AF-A0A0F9TQQ8-F1
#
_entry.id   AF-A0A0F9TQQ8-F1
#
_cell.length_a   1.000
_cell.length_b   1.000
_cell.length_c   1.000
_cell.angle_alpha   90.00
_cell.angle_beta   90.00
_cell.angle_gamma   90.00
#
_symmetry.space_group_name_H-M   'P 1'
#
loop_
_entity.id
_entity.type
_entity.pdbx_description
1 polymer ?
#
loop_
_entity_poly.entity_id
_entity_poly.type
_entity_poly.pdbx_seq_one_letter_code
_entity_poly.pdbx_strand_id
1 'polypeptide(L)'
;MAIINYWGRGNSLNCLENIPEVFMKAEIYYSKNTVGCNVGGEIFIHPELYKCPELYHAVVSHEKKHSAGLNSHDIAIDVFNDDLKECKKEFYVFMLKHPRTMLGYLPVTKIGKTWAFDLQMFVAWILILGIGYFVGSNL
;
A
#
# COMPACT_ATOMS: atom_id res chain seq x y z
N MET A 1 20.90 -14.13 6.20
CA MET A 1 19.76 -13.56 5.46
C MET A 1 19.23 -12.44 6.33
N ALA A 2 19.46 -11.18 5.94
CA ALA A 2 19.50 -10.08 6.90
C ALA A 2 18.11 -9.73 7.47
N ILE A 3 18.05 -9.78 8.80
CA ILE A 3 17.03 -9.31 9.71
C ILE A 3 16.89 -7.80 9.54
N ILE A 4 15.69 -7.29 9.27
CA ILE A 4 15.45 -5.84 9.22
C ILE A 4 15.09 -5.37 10.64
N ASN A 5 16.10 -4.92 11.37
CA ASN A 5 15.94 -3.97 12.48
C ASN A 5 15.88 -2.57 11.87
N TYR A 6 14.85 -1.76 12.14
CA TYR A 6 15.01 -0.30 12.01
C TYR A 6 14.22 0.51 13.05
N TRP A 7 15.00 1.20 13.86
CA TRP A 7 14.70 2.46 14.55
C TRP A 7 14.89 3.61 13.54
N GLY A 8 13.93 4.52 13.42
CA GLY A 8 14.04 5.66 12.50
C GLY A 8 13.05 6.79 12.77
N ARG A 9 13.05 7.37 13.98
CA ARG A 9 12.43 8.68 14.22
C ARG A 9 13.02 9.72 13.27
N GLY A 10 12.19 10.37 12.47
CA GLY A 10 12.54 11.67 11.87
C GLY A 10 12.06 11.87 10.43
N ASN A 11 10.86 12.43 10.29
CA ASN A 11 10.64 13.75 9.66
C ASN A 11 9.13 14.07 9.69
N SER A 12 8.72 14.84 10.69
CA SER A 12 7.40 15.50 10.71
C SER A 12 7.35 16.49 9.54
N LEU A 13 6.59 16.16 8.50
CA LEU A 13 6.32 17.07 7.40
C LEU A 13 5.32 18.14 7.87
N ASN A 14 5.80 19.38 7.93
CA ASN A 14 5.07 20.63 8.21
C ASN A 14 4.00 20.99 7.14
N CYS A 15 3.16 20.02 6.75
CA CYS A 15 2.07 20.20 5.79
C CYS A 15 0.71 19.79 6.35
N LEU A 16 0.61 19.59 7.67
CA LEU A 16 -0.48 18.86 8.33
C LEU A 16 -1.15 19.65 9.46
N GLU A 17 -1.28 20.97 9.35
CA GLU A 17 -1.85 21.80 10.44
C GLU A 17 -3.36 21.60 10.68
N ASN A 18 -4.04 20.66 9.99
CA ASN A 18 -5.48 20.43 10.15
C ASN A 18 -5.91 18.95 10.02
N ILE A 19 -5.13 18.00 10.54
CA ILE A 19 -5.63 16.61 10.70
C ILE A 19 -6.20 16.47 12.12
N PRO A 20 -7.47 16.04 12.29
CA PRO A 20 -8.07 15.82 13.61
C PRO A 20 -7.24 14.85 14.46
N GLU A 21 -6.94 15.22 15.71
CA GLU A 21 -6.10 14.50 16.69
C GLU A 21 -6.57 13.07 17.07
N VAL A 22 -7.64 12.55 16.47
CA VAL A 22 -8.36 11.34 16.95
C VAL A 22 -7.71 10.01 16.49
N PHE A 23 -6.56 10.02 15.84
CA PHE A 23 -5.99 8.83 15.19
C PHE A 23 -4.63 8.40 15.74
N MET A 24 -4.54 8.05 17.04
CA MET A 24 -3.31 7.50 17.63
C MET A 24 -3.51 6.07 18.12
N LYS A 25 -2.99 5.09 17.36
CA LYS A 25 -2.53 3.77 17.84
C LYS A 25 -1.70 3.00 16.79
N ALA A 26 -1.71 3.43 15.53
CA ALA A 26 -0.69 3.11 14.52
C ALA A 26 -0.11 4.45 14.03
N GLU A 27 1.21 4.56 13.85
CA GLU A 27 1.80 5.75 13.26
C GLU A 27 1.46 5.76 11.75
N ILE A 28 0.60 6.69 11.35
CA ILE A 28 0.22 6.89 9.95
C ILE A 28 1.23 7.85 9.32
N TYR A 29 1.84 7.39 8.24
CA TYR A 29 2.77 8.13 7.40
C TYR A 29 2.14 8.43 6.05
N TYR A 30 2.66 9.45 5.34
CA TYR A 30 2.13 9.84 4.04
C TYR A 30 3.09 9.53 2.89
N SER A 31 2.57 8.89 1.85
CA SER A 31 3.32 8.54 0.64
C SER A 31 2.48 8.76 -0.62
N LYS A 32 3.05 9.43 -1.63
CA LYS A 32 2.38 9.62 -2.94
C LYS A 32 2.46 8.39 -3.86
N ASN A 33 3.19 7.37 -3.45
CA ASN A 33 3.50 6.20 -4.27
C ASN A 33 2.56 5.01 -4.00
N THR A 34 1.68 5.12 -3.01
CA THR A 34 0.70 4.07 -2.68
C THR A 34 -0.63 4.69 -2.28
N VAL A 35 -1.72 3.92 -2.38
CA VAL A 35 -3.01 4.28 -1.77
C VAL A 35 -2.96 4.00 -0.26
N GLY A 36 -2.54 2.79 0.10
CA GLY A 36 -2.32 2.28 1.44
C GLY A 36 -1.25 1.20 1.40
N CYS A 37 -0.40 1.10 2.43
CA CYS A 37 0.54 0.01 2.58
C CYS A 37 1.02 -0.06 4.03
N ASN A 38 1.03 -1.26 4.61
CA ASN A 38 1.67 -1.54 5.89
C ASN A 38 3.09 -2.08 5.68
N VAL A 39 4.09 -1.39 6.23
CA VAL A 39 5.49 -1.81 6.19
C VAL A 39 6.02 -1.84 7.62
N GLY A 40 6.29 -3.04 8.14
CA GLY A 40 6.87 -3.18 9.47
C GLY A 40 5.98 -2.67 10.61
N GLY A 41 4.65 -2.61 10.41
CA GLY A 41 3.70 -2.06 11.38
C GLY A 41 3.43 -0.56 11.25
N GLU A 42 4.10 0.12 10.32
CA GLU A 42 3.85 1.51 9.96
C GLU A 42 2.91 1.58 8.75
N ILE A 43 1.89 2.42 8.81
CA ILE A 43 0.88 2.51 7.76
C ILE A 43 1.15 3.75 6.90
N PHE A 44 1.43 3.55 5.62
CA PHE A 44 1.65 4.61 4.64
C PHE A 44 0.39 4.83 3.82
N ILE A 45 -0.19 6.04 3.88
CA ILE A 45 -1.42 6.41 3.17
C ILE A 45 -1.16 7.53 2.16
N HIS A 46 -1.92 7.56 1.07
CA HIS A 46 -1.85 8.70 0.15
C HIS A 46 -2.30 10.01 0.85
N PRO A 47 -1.54 11.12 0.74
CA PRO A 47 -1.88 12.36 1.44
C PRO A 47 -3.17 13.01 0.95
N GLU A 48 -3.73 12.62 -0.19
CA GLU A 48 -5.05 13.13 -0.64
C GLU A 48 -6.22 12.22 -0.27
N LEU A 49 -5.95 11.06 0.34
CA LEU A 49 -7.00 10.10 0.69
C LEU A 49 -7.96 10.66 1.76
N TYR A 50 -7.50 11.59 2.61
CA TYR A 50 -8.36 12.25 3.62
C TYR A 50 -9.55 13.00 3.01
N LYS A 51 -9.48 13.39 1.72
CA LYS A 51 -10.59 14.04 1.00
C LYS A 51 -11.72 13.06 0.66
N CYS A 52 -11.49 11.77 0.86
CA CYS A 52 -12.43 10.69 0.63
C CYS A 52 -12.59 9.87 1.94
N PRO A 53 -13.36 10.35 2.93
CA PRO A 53 -13.36 9.77 4.28
C PRO A 53 -13.71 8.28 4.33
N GLU A 54 -14.71 7.84 3.58
CA GLU A 54 -15.12 6.43 3.52
C GLU A 54 -13.98 5.54 3.00
N LEU A 55 -13.38 5.93 1.87
CA LEU A 55 -12.23 5.23 1.29
C LEU A 55 -11.02 5.26 2.23
N TYR A 56 -10.75 6.39 2.88
CA TYR A 56 -9.68 6.52 3.86
C TYR A 56 -9.86 5.53 5.02
N HIS A 57 -11.05 5.45 5.59
CA HIS A 57 -11.34 4.53 6.69
C HIS A 57 -11.24 3.07 6.25
N ALA A 58 -11.76 2.73 5.06
CA ALA A 58 -11.65 1.39 4.51
C ALA A 58 -10.19 0.98 4.31
N VAL A 59 -9.37 1.83 3.69
CA VAL A 59 -7.93 1.57 3.47
C VAL A 59 -7.19 1.44 4.81
N VAL A 60 -7.38 2.37 5.74
CA VAL A 60 -6.71 2.28 7.05
C VAL A 60 -7.14 1.04 7.83
N SER A 61 -8.41 0.62 7.73
CA SER A 61 -8.91 -0.60 8.34
C SER A 61 -8.25 -1.85 7.73
N HIS A 62 -8.14 -1.90 6.41
CA HIS A 62 -7.44 -2.94 5.65
C HIS A 62 -5.98 -3.05 6.10
N GLU A 63 -5.22 -1.95 6.05
CA GLU A 63 -3.80 -1.93 6.40
C GLU A 63 -3.52 -2.35 7.86
N LYS A 64 -4.46 -2.11 8.77
CA LYS A 64 -4.35 -2.55 10.18
C LYS A 64 -4.51 -4.05 10.37
N LYS A 65 -5.15 -4.74 9.43
CA LYS A 65 -5.28 -6.21 9.49
C LYS A 65 -4.01 -6.92 9.04
N HIS A 66 -3.17 -6.23 8.27
CA HIS A 66 -1.88 -6.77 7.88
C HIS A 66 -0.96 -6.95 9.08
N SER A 67 -0.25 -8.07 9.10
CA SER A 67 0.79 -8.34 10.07
C SER A 67 2.05 -7.52 9.75
N ALA A 68 2.91 -7.26 10.74
CA ALA A 68 4.14 -6.48 10.55
C ALA A 68 5.19 -7.17 9.64
N GLY A 69 4.94 -8.40 9.19
CA GLY A 69 5.81 -9.15 8.29
C GLY A 69 5.02 -9.78 7.14
N LEU A 70 5.70 -10.41 6.19
CA LEU A 70 5.06 -11.11 5.08
C LEU A 70 4.51 -12.47 5.56
N ASN A 71 3.21 -12.56 5.81
CA ASN A 71 2.55 -13.83 6.15
C ASN A 71 1.56 -14.26 5.04
N SER A 72 1.27 -15.56 4.95
CA SER A 72 0.24 -16.08 4.04
C SER A 72 -1.16 -15.53 4.34
N HIS A 73 -1.37 -15.07 5.58
CA HIS A 73 -2.56 -14.33 5.98
C HIS A 73 -2.72 -12.99 5.22
N ASP A 74 -1.62 -12.25 5.05
CA ASP A 74 -1.63 -10.96 4.36
C ASP A 74 -1.98 -11.12 2.86
N ILE A 75 -1.51 -12.22 2.25
CA ILE A 75 -1.90 -12.61 0.89
C ILE A 75 -3.41 -12.82 0.80
N ALA A 76 -4.00 -13.54 1.75
CA ALA A 76 -5.43 -13.79 1.76
C ALA A 76 -6.21 -12.47 1.93
N ILE A 77 -5.75 -11.57 2.79
CA ILE A 77 -6.35 -10.24 2.96
C ILE A 77 -6.36 -9.46 1.64
N ASP A 78 -5.23 -9.40 0.92
CA ASP A 78 -5.14 -8.67 -0.35
C ASP A 78 -5.91 -9.33 -1.51
N VAL A 79 -5.96 -10.66 -1.54
CA VAL A 79 -6.64 -11.41 -2.61
C VAL A 79 -8.17 -11.38 -2.44
N PHE A 80 -8.67 -11.62 -1.22
CA PHE A 80 -10.10 -11.63 -0.97
C PHE A 80 -10.67 -10.21 -0.84
N ASN A 81 -9.89 -9.29 -0.27
CA ASN A 81 -10.15 -7.85 -0.22
C ASN A 81 -11.63 -7.48 0.03
N ASP A 82 -12.23 -8.12 1.02
CA ASP A 82 -13.64 -7.88 1.37
C ASP A 82 -13.82 -6.47 1.98
N ASP A 83 -12.75 -5.91 2.57
CA ASP A 83 -12.77 -4.61 3.25
C ASP A 83 -12.93 -3.42 2.29
N LEU A 84 -12.37 -3.51 1.08
CA LEU A 84 -12.52 -2.46 0.07
C LEU A 84 -13.71 -2.73 -0.86
N LYS A 85 -14.49 -3.80 -0.65
CA LYS A 85 -15.56 -4.20 -1.58
C LYS A 85 -16.60 -3.10 -1.80
N GLU A 86 -17.01 -2.42 -0.74
CA GLU A 86 -18.01 -1.34 -0.80
C GLU A 86 -17.44 -0.06 -1.43
N CYS A 87 -16.14 0.19 -1.25
CA CYS A 87 -15.44 1.38 -1.75
C CYS A 87 -14.60 1.09 -3.02
N LYS A 88 -14.82 -0.04 -3.69
CA LYS A 88 -13.92 -0.55 -4.73
C LYS A 88 -13.89 0.36 -5.95
N LYS A 89 -15.05 0.95 -6.28
CA LYS A 89 -15.16 1.91 -7.39
C LYS A 89 -14.39 3.19 -7.08
N GLU A 90 -14.56 3.72 -5.88
CA GLU A 90 -13.90 4.93 -5.36
C GLU A 90 -12.39 4.72 -5.31
N PHE A 91 -11.95 3.53 -4.89
CA PHE A 91 -10.55 3.11 -4.89
C PHE A 91 -9.94 3.20 -6.29
N TYR A 92 -10.59 2.60 -7.30
CA TYR A 92 -10.09 2.68 -8.68
C TYR A 92 -10.15 4.10 -9.25
N VAL A 93 -11.22 4.85 -9.00
CA VAL A 93 -11.31 6.26 -9.41
C VAL A 93 -10.18 7.08 -8.78
N PHE A 94 -9.86 6.83 -7.52
CA PHE A 94 -8.75 7.46 -6.83
C PHE A 94 -7.40 7.12 -7.46
N MET A 95 -7.14 5.84 -7.75
CA MET A 95 -5.92 5.40 -8.44
C MET A 95 -5.77 6.04 -9.83
N LEU A 96 -6.87 6.15 -10.59
CA LEU A 96 -6.86 6.79 -11.91
C LEU A 96 -6.56 8.29 -11.83
N LYS A 97 -7.06 8.98 -10.78
CA LYS A 97 -6.74 10.40 -10.53
C LYS A 97 -5.32 10.61 -10.02
N HIS A 98 -4.76 9.63 -9.31
CA HIS A 98 -3.43 9.68 -8.71
C HIS A 98 -2.56 8.53 -9.22
N PRO A 99 -2.16 8.50 -10.50
CA PRO A 99 -1.51 7.35 -11.13
C PRO A 99 -0.17 6.96 -10.48
N ARG A 100 0.47 7.87 -9.73
CA ARG A 100 1.68 7.55 -8.95
C ARG A 100 1.44 6.50 -7.87
N THR A 101 0.21 6.30 -7.41
CA THR A 101 -0.12 5.23 -6.45
C THR A 101 0.07 3.84 -7.04
N MET A 102 0.08 3.72 -8.38
CA MET A 102 0.34 2.44 -9.05
C MET A 102 1.78 1.95 -8.85
N LEU A 103 2.71 2.84 -8.47
CA LEU A 103 4.08 2.45 -8.17
C LEU A 103 4.15 1.51 -6.95
N GLY A 104 3.17 1.57 -6.04
CA GLY A 104 3.06 0.64 -4.91
C GLY A 104 2.87 -0.82 -5.31
N TYR A 105 2.45 -1.09 -6.55
CA TYR A 105 2.27 -2.44 -7.09
C TYR A 105 3.49 -2.93 -7.90
N LEU A 106 4.59 -2.18 -7.89
CA LEU A 106 5.85 -2.63 -8.45
C LEU A 106 6.56 -3.53 -7.43
N PRO A 107 7.29 -4.57 -7.89
CA PRO A 107 8.05 -5.46 -7.01
C PRO A 107 9.15 -4.74 -6.25
N VAL A 108 9.61 -3.59 -6.75
CA VAL A 108 10.55 -2.72 -6.10
C VAL A 108 9.93 -1.33 -6.06
N THR A 109 9.70 -0.81 -4.86
CA THR A 109 9.16 0.55 -4.71
C THR A 109 9.94 1.36 -3.70
N LYS A 110 9.99 2.67 -3.93
CA LYS A 110 10.62 3.61 -3.01
C LYS A 110 9.55 4.18 -2.07
N ILE A 111 9.70 3.91 -0.78
CA ILE A 111 8.82 4.42 0.28
C ILE A 111 9.68 5.33 1.16
N GLY A 112 9.41 6.64 1.12
CA GLY A 112 10.26 7.63 1.77
C GLY A 112 11.70 7.62 1.24
N LYS A 113 12.68 7.33 2.12
CA LYS A 113 14.11 7.22 1.77
C LYS A 113 14.56 5.78 1.50
N THR A 114 13.68 4.80 1.67
CA THR A 114 14.01 3.38 1.64
C THR A 114 13.48 2.71 0.39
N TRP A 115 14.21 1.71 -0.10
CA TRP A 115 13.73 0.80 -1.14
C TRP A 115 13.14 -0.44 -0.47
N ALA A 116 11.87 -0.72 -0.79
CA ALA A 116 11.18 -1.94 -0.38
C ALA A 116 11.15 -2.89 -1.58
N PHE A 117 11.45 -4.16 -1.32
CA PHE A 117 11.26 -5.25 -2.28
C PHE A 117 10.11 -6.12 -1.80
N ASP A 118 9.08 -6.24 -2.63
CA ASP A 118 7.94 -7.10 -2.41
C ASP A 118 8.07 -8.36 -3.27
N LEU A 119 8.40 -9.46 -2.61
CA LEU A 119 8.56 -10.77 -3.25
C LEU A 119 7.25 -11.27 -3.87
N GLN A 120 6.10 -10.96 -3.27
CA GLN A 120 4.80 -11.40 -3.77
C GLN A 120 4.44 -10.66 -5.05
N MET A 121 4.61 -9.34 -5.08
CA MET A 121 4.47 -8.56 -6.31
C MET A 121 5.45 -9.06 -7.38
N PHE A 122 6.69 -9.40 -7.01
CA PHE A 122 7.66 -9.96 -7.96
C PHE A 122 7.16 -11.26 -8.61
N VAL A 123 6.64 -12.20 -7.81
CA VAL A 123 6.05 -13.45 -8.34
C VAL A 123 4.82 -13.17 -9.20
N ALA A 124 3.94 -12.25 -8.79
CA ALA A 124 2.77 -11.86 -9.57
C ALA A 124 3.15 -11.30 -10.94
N TRP A 125 4.18 -10.44 -11.01
CA TRP A 125 4.70 -9.90 -12.25
C TRP A 125 5.31 -10.98 -13.16
N ILE A 126 6.03 -11.96 -12.60
CA ILE A 126 6.52 -13.11 -13.38
C ILE A 126 5.35 -13.88 -14.01
N LEU A 127 4.27 -14.12 -13.25
CA LEU A 127 3.09 -14.81 -13.78
C LEU A 127 2.41 -14.01 -14.90
N ILE A 128 2.21 -12.71 -14.69
CA ILE A 128 1.60 -11.82 -15.70
C ILE A 128 2.44 -11.82 -16.98
N LEU A 129 3.75 -11.64 -16.88
CA LEU A 129 4.67 -11.63 -18.02
C LEU A 129 4.74 -13.01 -18.70
N GLY A 130 4.75 -14.09 -17.92
CA GLY A 130 4.77 -15.46 -18.43
C GLY A 130 3.51 -15.82 -19.21
N ILE A 131 2.33 -15.47 -18.68
CA ILE A 131 1.06 -15.64 -19.38
C ILE A 131 1.02 -14.78 -20.64
N GLY A 132 1.43 -13.50 -20.54
CA GLY A 132 1.47 -12.59 -21.68
C GLY A 132 2.37 -13.09 -22.81
N TYR A 133 3.56 -13.60 -22.48
CA TYR A 133 4.47 -14.22 -23.43
C TYR A 133 3.85 -15.45 -24.09
N PHE A 134 3.29 -16.37 -23.30
CA PHE A 134 2.66 -17.59 -23.80
C PHE A 134 1.49 -17.29 -24.76
N VAL A 135 0.60 -16.36 -24.40
CA VAL A 135 -0.51 -15.97 -25.27
C VAL A 135 0.02 -15.29 -26.53
N GLY A 136 0.98 -14.36 -26.40
CA GLY A 136 1.56 -13.66 -27.54
C GLY A 136 2.35 -14.55 -28.50
N SER A 137 2.95 -15.66 -28.02
CA SER A 137 3.68 -16.61 -28.88
C SER A 137 2.77 -17.61 -29.61
N ASN A 138 1.49 -17.69 -29.24
CA ASN A 138 0.52 -18.64 -29.82
C ASN A 138 -0.60 -17.92 -30.61
N LEU A 139 -0.52 -16.60 -30.78
CA LEU A 139 -1.35 -15.79 -31.68
C LEU A 139 -0.59 -15.49 -32.98
#